data_AF-A0A953Q5V6-F1
#
_entry.id   AF-A0A953Q5V6-F1
#
_cell.length_a   1.000
_cell.length_b   1.000
_cell.length_c   1.000
_cell.angle_alpha   90.00
_cell.angle_beta   90.00
_cell.angle_gamma   90.00
#
_symmetry.space_group_name_H-M   'P 1'
#
loop_
_entity.id
_entity.type
_entity.pdbx_description
1 polymer ?
#
loop_
_entity_poly.entity_id
_entity_poly.type
_entity_poly.pdbx_seq_one_letter_code
_entity_poly.pdbx_strand_id
1 'polypeptide(L)' 'MQEEPANMGALTFVVPRIKRVVGETPVRTVKRSRSPSPSTGSAKAHAVEQKTLLTLAFATSKG' A
#
# COMPACT_ATOMS: atom_id res chain seq x y z
N MET A 1 4.94 2.86 1.86
CA MET A 1 4.42 1.57 1.36
C MET A 1 4.07 0.73 2.57
N GLN A 2 3.04 -0.11 2.50
CA GLN A 2 2.71 -1.07 3.55
C GLN A 2 2.33 -2.42 2.93
N GLU A 3 2.50 -3.50 3.68
CA GLU A 3 2.12 -4.83 3.24
C GLU A 3 0.62 -5.09 3.48
N GLU A 4 0.03 -4.49 4.50
CA GLU A 4 -1.35 -4.73 4.91
C GLU A 4 -2.38 -4.28 3.85
N PRO A 5 -3.59 -4.89 3.85
CA PRO A 5 -4.74 -4.41 3.07
C PRO A 5 -5.04 -2.92 3.27
N ALA A 6 -5.61 -2.26 2.26
CA ALA A 6 -5.86 -0.82 2.30
C ALA A 6 -6.83 -0.35 3.41
N ASN A 7 -7.63 -1.25 3.98
CA ASN A 7 -8.49 -0.99 5.15
C ASN A 7 -7.83 -1.34 6.49
N MET A 8 -6.55 -1.69 6.48
CA MET A 8 -5.78 -2.13 7.64
C MET A 8 -4.45 -1.37 7.71
N GLY A 9 -3.69 -1.61 8.77
CA GLY A 9 -2.39 -0.99 9.00
C GLY A 9 -2.48 0.51 9.27
N ALA A 10 -1.40 1.22 8.98
CA ALA A 10 -1.26 2.64 9.33
C ALA A 10 -1.88 3.59 8.30
N LEU A 11 -2.25 3.11 7.10
CA LEU A 11 -2.61 3.95 5.96
C LEU A 11 -3.64 5.05 6.29
N THR A 12 -4.75 4.69 6.92
CA THR A 12 -5.86 5.62 7.23
C THR A 12 -5.47 6.63 8.31
N PHE A 13 -4.51 6.30 9.17
CA PHE A 13 -3.98 7.19 10.19
C PHE A 13 -2.91 8.14 9.65
N VAL A 14 -1.96 7.63 8.87
CA VAL A 14 -0.78 8.40 8.45
C VAL A 14 -1.04 9.29 7.22
N VAL A 15 -1.83 8.82 6.24
CA VAL A 15 -2.02 9.56 4.99
C VAL A 15 -2.63 10.95 5.21
N PRO A 16 -3.68 11.14 6.04
CA PRO A 16 -4.21 12.47 6.30
C PRO A 16 -3.18 13.41 6.96
N ARG A 17 -2.27 12.87 7.79
CA ARG A 17 -1.22 13.64 8.46
C ARG A 17 -0.11 14.04 7.48
N ILE A 18 0.33 13.11 6.64
CA ILE A 18 1.31 13.39 5.59
C ILE A 18 0.76 14.46 4.65
N LYS A 19 -0.50 14.34 4.20
CA LYS A 19 -1.14 15.35 3.33
C LYS A 19 -1.14 16.76 3.93
N ARG A 20 -1.31 16.89 5.25
CA ARG A 20 -1.22 18.21 5.92
C ARG A 20 0.18 18.82 5.89
N VAL A 21 1.22 17.99 5.88
CA VAL A 21 2.62 18.43 5.86
C VAL A 21 3.08 18.78 4.44
N VAL A 22 2.69 17.98 3.45
CA VAL A 22 3.19 18.12 2.06
C VAL A 22 2.34 19.01 1.16
N GLY A 23 1.17 19.47 1.64
CA GLY A 23 0.27 20.37 0.91
C GLY A 23 -0.27 19.74 -0.37
N GLU A 24 -0.05 20.43 -1.49
CA GLU A 24 -0.52 20.01 -2.83
C GLU A 24 0.32 18.88 -3.44
N THR A 25 1.46 18.54 -2.84
CA THR A 25 2.34 17.47 -3.35
C THR A 25 1.59 16.12 -3.34
N PRO A 26 1.45 15.44 -4.49
CA PRO A 26 0.74 14.17 -4.55
C PRO A 26 1.39 13.09 -3.69
N VAL A 27 0.60 12.45 -2.82
CA VAL A 27 1.05 11.32 -2.00
C VAL A 27 0.63 10.00 -2.65
N ARG A 28 1.60 9.29 -3.24
CA ARG A 28 1.39 7.94 -3.78
C ARG A 28 1.40 6.89 -2.66
N THR A 29 0.45 5.95 -2.69
CA THR A 29 0.35 4.89 -1.68
C THR A 29 0.27 3.51 -2.32
N VAL A 30 1.17 2.61 -1.91
CA VAL A 30 1.25 1.21 -2.35
C VAL A 30 0.93 0.30 -1.16
N LYS A 31 -0.05 -0.58 -1.34
CA LYS A 31 -0.67 -1.46 -0.33
C LYS A 31 -1.45 -2.59 -1.00
N ARG A 32 -1.79 -3.66 -0.26
CA ARG A 32 -2.70 -4.71 -0.77
C ARG A 32 -4.11 -4.15 -0.98
N SER A 33 -4.87 -4.80 -1.86
CA SER A 33 -6.31 -4.55 -2.00
C SER A 33 -7.03 -4.70 -0.65
N ARG A 34 -8.14 -3.98 -0.47
CA ARG A 34 -8.96 -4.14 0.75
C ARG A 34 -9.40 -5.60 0.91
N SER A 35 -9.35 -6.10 2.14
CA SER A 35 -9.70 -7.47 2.47
C SER A 35 -10.35 -7.53 3.86
N PRO A 36 -11.31 -8.46 4.09
CA PRO A 36 -11.80 -8.75 5.44
C PRO A 36 -10.76 -9.53 6.28
N SER A 37 -9.82 -10.26 5.64
CA SER A 37 -8.75 -10.98 6.31
C SER A 37 -7.42 -10.22 6.28
N PRO A 38 -6.52 -10.41 7.26
CA PRO A 38 -5.20 -9.76 7.28
C PRO A 38 -4.29 -10.19 6.12
N SER A 39 -4.47 -11.43 5.65
CA SER A 39 -3.66 -12.07 4.60
C SER A 39 -4.51 -13.07 3.83
N THR A 40 -4.09 -13.39 2.61
CA THR A 40 -4.49 -14.63 1.94
C THR A 40 -3.98 -15.85 2.75
N GLY A 41 -4.77 -16.92 2.77
CA GLY A 41 -4.39 -18.19 3.42
C GLY A 41 -3.43 -19.05 2.58
N SER A 42 -3.17 -18.68 1.33
CA SER A 42 -2.26 -19.40 0.44
C SER A 42 -0.88 -18.75 0.44
N ALA A 43 0.15 -19.50 0.83
CA ALA A 43 1.54 -19.05 0.81
C ALA A 43 1.98 -18.61 -0.61
N LYS A 44 1.55 -19.34 -1.64
CA LYS A 44 1.85 -18.99 -3.03
C LYS A 44 1.21 -17.65 -3.43
N ALA A 45 -0.07 -17.46 -3.12
CA ALA A 45 -0.76 -16.20 -3.40
C ALA A 45 -0.10 -15.04 -2.64
N HIS A 46 0.26 -15.27 -1.36
CA HIS A 46 0.93 -14.28 -0.54
C HIS A 46 2.26 -13.82 -1.17
N ALA A 47 3.08 -14.74 -1.67
CA ALA A 47 4.35 -14.42 -2.34
C ALA A 47 4.14 -13.60 -3.63
N VAL A 48 3.10 -13.90 -4.40
CA VAL A 48 2.74 -13.11 -5.60
C VAL A 48 2.33 -11.69 -5.21
N GLU A 49 1.52 -11.53 -4.16
CA GLU A 49 1.13 -10.21 -3.64
C GLU A 49 2.36 -9.40 -3.18
N GLN A 50 3.28 -10.03 -2.43
CA GLN A 50 4.51 -9.37 -1.97
C GLN A 50 5.37 -8.87 -3.13
N LYS A 51 5.61 -9.74 -4.13
CA LYS A 51 6.39 -9.36 -5.32
C LYS A 51 5.73 -8.21 -6.09
N THR A 52 4.40 -8.22 -6.19
CA THR A 52 3.63 -7.16 -6.85
C THR A 52 3.75 -5.83 -6.10
N LEU A 53 3.66 -5.86 -4.76
CA LEU A 53 3.84 -4.67 -3.93
C LEU A 53 5.21 -4.03 -4.11
N LEU A 54 6.28 -4.83 -4.10
CA LEU A 54 7.64 -4.32 -4.30
C LEU A 54 7.79 -3.72 -5.69
N THR A 55 7.30 -4.42 -6.73
CA THR A 55 7.31 -3.92 -8.11
C THR A 55 6.62 -2.55 -8.20
N LEU A 56 5.43 -2.40 -7.60
CA LEU A 56 4.69 -1.15 -7.61
C LEU A 56 5.37 -0.06 -6.77
N ALA A 57 6.00 -0.41 -5.64
CA ALA A 57 6.69 0.52 -4.76
C ALA A 57 7.88 1.22 -5.45
N PHE A 58 8.62 0.47 -6.27
CA PHE A 58 9.78 0.99 -7.01
C PHE A 58 9.46 1.44 -8.44
N ALA A 59 8.25 1.19 -8.95
CA ALA A 59 7.81 1.74 -10.23
C ALA A 59 7.76 3.27 -10.17
N THR A 60 8.45 3.92 -11.10
CA THR A 60 8.39 5.37 -11.31
C THR A 60 7.11 5.72 -12.09
N SER A 61 6.43 6.80 -11.70
CA SER A 61 5.37 7.36 -12.54
C SER A 61 6.01 7.94 -13.78
N LYS A 62 5.60 7.50 -14.98
CA LYS A 62 5.79 8.33 -16.17
C LYS A 62 4.94 9.59 -15.94
N GLY A 63 5.59 10.75 -15.98
CA GLY A 63 4.93 12.06 -15.95
C GLY A 63 4.01 12.23 -17.15
#